data_AF-A0A3S2V6E5-F1
#
_entry.id   AF-A0A3S2V6E5-F1
#
_cell.length_a   1.000
_cell.length_b   1.000
_cell.length_c   1.000
_cell.angle_alpha   90.00
_cell.angle_beta   90.00
_cell.angle_gamma   90.00
#
_symmetry.space_group_name_H-M   'P 1'
#
loop_
_entity.id
_entity.type
_entity.pdbx_description
1 polymer ?
#
loop_
_entity_poly.entity_id
_entity_poly.type
_entity_poly.pdbx_seq_one_letter_code
_entity_poly.pdbx_strand_id
1 'polypeptide(L)'
;MKTITPLEVTKKINALPASLLQEVDKYIDFLTYKYSDWAEQLSEEQIQLIEKGVKDIEENRLISHKEAKERIKNYIQNKSV
;
A
#
# COMPACT_ATOMS: atom_id res chain seq x y z
N MET A 1 1.42 37.77 0.68
CA MET A 1 1.49 36.71 -0.35
C MET A 1 0.51 37.06 -1.46
N LYS A 2 0.88 36.95 -2.73
CA LYS A 2 -0.01 37.27 -3.85
C LYS A 2 -0.90 36.06 -4.12
N THR A 3 -2.21 36.20 -3.95
CA THR A 3 -3.18 35.13 -4.22
C THR A 3 -3.31 34.94 -5.73
N ILE A 4 -3.03 33.74 -6.23
CA ILE A 4 -3.19 33.41 -7.65
C ILE A 4 -4.61 32.88 -7.85
N THR A 5 -5.31 33.42 -8.85
CA THR A 5 -6.66 33.00 -9.23
C THR A 5 -6.63 31.79 -10.18
N PRO A 6 -7.70 30.96 -10.23
CA PRO A 6 -7.80 29.85 -11.18
C PRO A 6 -7.60 30.29 -12.64
N LEU A 7 -8.12 31.48 -13.00
CA LEU A 7 -7.98 32.05 -14.33
C LEU A 7 -6.51 32.34 -14.70
N GLU A 8 -5.71 32.81 -13.75
CA GLU A 8 -4.28 33.04 -13.96
C GLU A 8 -3.50 31.74 -14.12
N VAL A 9 -3.91 30.67 -13.43
CA VAL A 9 -3.34 29.33 -13.60
C VAL A 9 -3.66 28.78 -14.99
N THR A 10 -4.93 28.85 -15.43
CA THR A 10 -5.34 28.40 -16.77
C THR A 10 -4.58 29.14 -17.87
N LYS A 11 -4.41 30.46 -17.75
CA LYS A 11 -3.63 31.26 -18.71
C LYS A 11 -2.17 30.79 -18.79
N LYS A 12 -1.56 30.46 -17.66
CA LYS A 12 -0.18 29.96 -17.62
C LYS A 12 -0.06 28.57 -18.24
N ILE A 13 -0.97 27.66 -17.93
CA ILE A 13 -0.99 26.30 -18.49
C ILE A 13 -1.15 26.35 -20.02
N ASN A 14 -2.10 27.15 -20.51
CA ASN A 14 -2.35 27.28 -21.95
C ASN A 14 -1.21 27.96 -22.73
N ALA A 15 -0.32 28.67 -22.05
CA ALA A 15 0.85 29.29 -22.65
C ALA A 15 2.07 28.35 -22.73
N LEU A 16 1.99 27.14 -22.14
CA LEU A 16 3.08 26.18 -22.16
C LEU A 16 3.18 25.46 -23.51
N PRO A 17 4.41 25.11 -23.96
CA PRO A 17 4.61 24.17 -25.04
C PRO A 17 3.91 22.83 -24.76
N ALA A 18 3.35 22.22 -25.80
CA ALA A 18 2.64 20.94 -25.69
C ALA A 18 3.51 19.82 -25.06
N SER A 19 4.84 19.88 -25.27
CA SER A 19 5.80 18.93 -24.68
C SER A 19 5.85 18.96 -23.15
N LEU A 20 5.46 20.08 -22.51
CA LEU A 20 5.47 20.23 -21.06
C LEU A 20 4.12 19.94 -20.40
N LEU A 21 3.05 19.78 -21.20
CA LEU A 21 1.71 19.49 -20.65
C LEU A 21 1.69 18.16 -19.91
N GLN A 22 2.43 17.15 -20.39
CA GLN A 22 2.53 15.85 -19.73
C GLN A 22 3.22 15.94 -18.36
N GLU A 23 4.19 16.83 -18.18
CA GLU A 23 4.87 17.03 -16.89
C GLU A 23 3.96 17.76 -15.89
N VAL A 24 3.19 18.75 -16.38
CA VAL A 24 2.17 19.44 -15.58
C VAL A 24 1.09 18.47 -15.11
N ASP A 25 0.61 17.59 -15.99
CA ASP A 25 -0.37 16.55 -15.70
C ASP A 25 0.14 15.61 -14.59
N LYS A 26 1.36 15.07 -14.73
CA LYS A 26 2.00 14.24 -13.69
C LYS A 26 2.18 14.95 -12.35
N TYR A 27 2.46 16.26 -12.38
CA TYR A 27 2.59 17.03 -11.15
C TYR A 27 1.23 17.29 -10.49
N ILE A 28 0.17 17.51 -11.27
CA ILE A 28 -1.20 17.59 -10.76
C ILE A 28 -1.61 16.24 -10.18
N ASP A 29 -1.30 15.12 -10.84
CA ASP A 29 -1.51 13.78 -10.30
C ASP A 29 -0.78 13.62 -8.96
N PHE A 30 0.47 14.05 -8.85
CA PHE A 30 1.21 14.01 -7.59
C PHE A 30 0.58 14.87 -6.49
N LEU A 31 0.12 16.08 -6.81
CA LEU A 31 -0.53 16.98 -5.85
C LEU A 31 -1.92 16.48 -5.42
N THR A 32 -2.63 15.81 -6.32
CA THR A 32 -3.96 15.25 -6.08
C THR A 32 -3.90 13.82 -5.56
N TYR A 33 -2.73 13.19 -5.63
CA TYR A 33 -2.42 11.92 -4.99
C TYR A 33 -2.55 12.12 -3.47
N LYS A 34 -3.73 11.78 -2.95
CA LYS A 34 -3.89 11.63 -1.52
C LYS A 34 -2.97 10.51 -1.08
N TYR A 35 -2.03 10.85 -0.20
CA TYR A 35 -1.39 9.87 0.66
C TYR A 35 -2.50 9.19 1.46
N SER A 36 -2.95 8.03 0.98
CA SER A 36 -3.80 7.14 1.75
C SER A 36 -2.85 6.33 2.63
N ASP A 37 -3.15 6.22 3.92
CA ASP A 37 -2.43 5.28 4.76
C ASP A 37 -2.61 3.89 4.12
N TRP A 38 -1.52 3.16 3.91
CA TRP A 38 -1.58 1.84 3.29
C TRP A 38 -2.53 0.91 4.09
N ALA A 39 -2.69 1.17 5.39
CA ALA A 39 -3.64 0.47 6.25
C ALA A 39 -5.11 0.67 5.83
N GLU A 40 -5.46 1.83 5.26
CA GLU A 40 -6.81 2.12 4.76
C GLU A 40 -7.16 1.32 3.49
N GLN A 41 -6.15 0.73 2.84
CA GLN A 41 -6.31 -0.07 1.63
C GLN A 41 -6.46 -1.57 1.93
N LEU A 42 -6.35 -1.98 3.19
CA LEU A 42 -6.45 -3.37 3.60
C LEU A 42 -7.91 -3.83 3.64
N SER A 43 -8.16 -5.05 3.17
CA SER A 43 -9.44 -5.72 3.43
C SER A 43 -9.57 -6.10 4.91
N GLU A 44 -10.80 -6.30 5.37
CA GLU A 44 -11.06 -6.77 6.73
C GLU A 44 -10.33 -8.09 7.04
N GLU A 45 -10.26 -9.01 6.07
CA GLU A 45 -9.50 -10.25 6.20
C GLU A 45 -8.00 -10.01 6.41
N GLN A 46 -7.42 -9.05 5.70
CA GLN A 46 -6.00 -8.70 5.85
C GLN A 46 -5.72 -8.07 7.22
N ILE A 47 -6.63 -7.21 7.71
CA ILE A 47 -6.54 -6.63 9.04
C ILE A 47 -6.58 -7.73 10.10
N GLN A 48 -7.51 -8.68 10.00
CA GLN A 48 -7.60 -9.82 10.91
C GLN A 48 -6.33 -10.69 10.93
N LEU A 49 -5.68 -10.89 9.77
CA LEU A 49 -4.41 -11.61 9.68
C LEU A 49 -3.28 -10.88 10.40
N ILE A 50 -3.23 -9.55 10.29
CA ILE A 50 -2.25 -8.73 11.00
C ILE A 50 -2.48 -8.81 12.50
N GLU A 51 -3.72 -8.63 12.97
CA GLU A 51 -4.07 -8.74 14.40
C GLU A 51 -3.72 -10.11 14.97
N LYS A 52 -3.98 -11.18 14.20
CA LYS A 52 -3.58 -12.53 14.57
C LYS A 52 -2.06 -12.65 14.70
N GLY A 53 -1.31 -12.11 13.73
CA GLY A 53 0.14 -12.09 13.76
C GLY A 53 0.69 -11.37 15.00
N VAL A 54 0.11 -10.23 15.38
CA VAL A 54 0.47 -9.49 16.59
C VAL A 54 0.25 -10.36 17.84
N LYS A 55 -0.92 -10.99 17.98
CA LYS A 55 -1.19 -11.91 19.09
C LYS A 55 -0.24 -13.10 19.13
N ASP A 56 0.12 -13.65 17.97
CA ASP A 56 1.08 -14.77 17.90
C ASP A 56 2.48 -14.35 18.34
N ILE A 57 2.88 -13.09 18.14
CA ILE A 57 4.13 -12.53 18.67
C ILE A 57 4.03 -12.36 20.20
N GLU A 58 2.96 -11.74 20.70
CA GLU A 58 2.76 -11.49 22.14
C GLU A 58 2.71 -12.79 22.96
N GLU A 59 2.07 -13.82 22.42
CA GLU A 59 1.93 -15.13 23.06
C GLU A 59 3.11 -16.07 22.77
N ASN A 60 4.18 -15.56 22.12
CA ASN A 60 5.38 -16.31 21.75
C ASN A 60 5.08 -17.62 20.98
N ARG A 61 4.07 -17.58 20.10
CA ARG A 61 3.63 -18.70 19.22
C ARG A 61 4.37 -18.72 17.89
N LEU A 62 5.46 -17.97 17.76
CA LEU A 62 6.30 -17.94 16.58
C LEU A 62 7.07 -19.26 16.43
N ILE A 63 6.99 -19.85 15.25
CA ILE A 63 7.76 -21.05 14.89
C ILE A 63 8.75 -20.70 13.79
N SER A 64 9.91 -21.36 13.82
CA SER A 64 10.89 -21.19 12.74
C SER A 64 10.38 -21.83 11.43
N HIS A 65 10.88 -21.35 10.29
CA HIS A 65 10.59 -21.97 8.99
C HIS A 65 10.93 -23.46 8.94
N LYS A 66 12.04 -23.85 9.59
CA LYS A 66 12.46 -25.26 9.68
C LYS A 66 11.41 -26.09 10.43
N GLU A 67 10.90 -25.57 11.54
CA GLU A 67 9.87 -26.23 12.34
C GLU A 67 8.54 -26.32 11.58
N ALA A 68 8.14 -25.24 10.90
CA ALA A 68 6.94 -25.24 10.06
C ALA A 68 7.01 -26.34 8.97
N LYS A 69 8.15 -26.47 8.28
CA LYS A 69 8.38 -27.52 7.30
C LYS A 69 8.22 -28.93 7.88
N GLU A 70 8.81 -29.18 9.05
CA GLU A 70 8.72 -30.51 9.66
C GLU A 70 7.28 -30.84 10.11
N ARG A 71 6.55 -29.85 10.66
CA ARG A 71 5.12 -30.03 11.00
C ARG A 71 4.28 -30.38 9.78
N ILE A 72 4.48 -29.68 8.66
CA ILE A 72 3.77 -29.95 7.40
C ILE A 72 4.09 -31.36 6.89
N LYS A 73 5.38 -31.73 6.88
CA LYS A 73 5.82 -33.06 6.46
C LYS A 73 5.18 -34.17 7.30
N ASN A 74 5.19 -34.02 8.63
CA ASN A 74 4.56 -34.97 9.55
C ASN A 74 3.04 -35.07 9.35
N TYR A 75 2.37 -33.94 9.12
CA TYR A 75 0.93 -33.92 8.84
C TYR A 75 0.59 -34.69 7.56
N ILE A 76 1.36 -34.51 6.49
CA ILE A 76 1.16 -35.22 5.22
C ILE A 76 1.38 -36.73 5.42
N GLN A 77 2.47 -37.12 6.09
CA GLN A 77 2.78 -38.53 6.35
C GLN A 77 1.67 -39.22 7.16
N ASN A 78 1.14 -38.57 8.19
CA ASN A 78 0.06 -39.14 9.02
C ASN A 78 -1.30 -39.19 8.31
N LYS A 79 -1.52 -38.39 7.28
CA LYS A 79 -2.76 -38.41 6.48
C LYS A 79 -2.72 -39.42 5.32
N SER A 80 -1.54 -39.90 4.97
CA SER A 80 -1.32 -40.93 3.94
C SER A 80 -1.28 -42.36 4.49
N VAL A 81 -1.56 -42.54 5.79
CA VAL A 81 -1.73 -43.83 6.47
C VAL A 81 -3.20 -44.13 6.68
#